data_AF-A0AAV9EEE9-F1
#
_entry.id   AF-A0AAV9EEE9-F1
#
_cell.length_a   1.000
_cell.length_b   1.000
_cell.length_c   1.000
_cell.angle_alpha   90.00
_cell.angle_beta   90.00
_cell.angle_gamma   90.00
#
_symmetry.space_group_name_H-M   'P 1'
#
loop_
_entity.id
_entity.type
_entity.pdbx_description
1 polymer ?
#
loop_
_entity_poly.entity_id
_entity_poly.type
_entity_poly.pdbx_seq_one_letter_code
_entity_poly.pdbx_strand_id
1 'polypeptide(L)'
;MDRRVNPSYSRRSSMIYTKTPSRESLSKKMGDQKGRTTGQMKKRRDGGDNELSKHIHGDSKDVGADDFSLFSSRAVSVEKDSEELVMLRGQMEELRKKLLEKDDALRSAEDSLNQMSSLHASIGDLKQQMTAKDTMIRTVTSQLSNARNKLADKQAALEKIEWEVTTTNKQVEKLQEDRNSLEFEMSSFIQLFETLSESDSVTCPEDYDASIHQFNRVPYIDDISESEMQEIEEARRSYVEALVVAKEKEDEESLAGAIEARLRLLSLVFRTS
;
A
#
# COMPACT_ATOMS: atom_id res chain seq x y z
N MET A 1 0.16 -41.69 -43.71
CA MET A 1 -0.34 -40.33 -43.41
C MET A 1 -0.36 -40.17 -41.91
N ASP A 2 0.46 -39.24 -41.44
CA ASP A 2 1.00 -39.15 -40.08
C ASP A 2 -0.01 -38.88 -38.97
N ARG A 3 0.16 -39.62 -37.86
CA ARG A 3 -0.48 -39.35 -36.58
C ARG A 3 0.20 -38.13 -35.94
N ARG A 4 -0.50 -37.00 -35.85
CA ARG A 4 -0.04 -35.84 -35.08
C ARG A 4 -0.18 -36.11 -33.59
N VAL A 5 0.96 -36.19 -32.92
CA VAL A 5 1.12 -36.26 -31.46
C VAL A 5 0.91 -34.85 -30.89
N ASN A 6 0.04 -34.73 -29.87
CA ASN A 6 -0.22 -33.48 -29.15
C ASN A 6 1.07 -32.95 -28.48
N PRO A 7 1.40 -31.65 -28.59
CA PRO A 7 2.56 -31.10 -27.88
C PRO A 7 2.21 -30.81 -26.42
N SER A 8 3.03 -31.38 -25.56
CA SER A 8 2.99 -31.35 -24.11
C SER A 8 3.09 -29.95 -23.51
N TYR A 9 2.26 -29.75 -22.50
CA TYR A 9 2.26 -28.68 -21.49
C TYR A 9 3.67 -28.26 -21.03
N SER A 10 4.14 -27.08 -21.43
CA SER A 10 5.37 -26.48 -20.90
C SER A 10 5.05 -25.61 -19.67
N ARG A 11 4.95 -26.25 -18.50
CA ARG A 11 5.05 -25.54 -17.21
C ARG A 11 6.50 -25.20 -16.95
N ARG A 12 6.99 -24.10 -17.51
CA ARG A 12 8.16 -23.41 -16.96
C ARG A 12 7.72 -22.65 -15.71
N SER A 13 7.74 -23.30 -14.54
CA SER A 13 7.74 -22.54 -13.28
C SER A 13 9.10 -21.87 -13.14
N SER A 14 9.18 -20.56 -13.32
CA SER A 14 10.38 -19.80 -12.97
C SER A 14 10.55 -19.85 -11.45
N MET A 15 11.54 -20.62 -11.00
CA MET A 15 11.94 -20.68 -9.59
C MET A 15 12.69 -19.40 -9.24
N ILE A 16 12.05 -18.49 -8.50
CA ILE A 16 12.72 -17.29 -7.97
C ILE A 16 13.52 -17.73 -6.73
N TYR A 17 14.85 -17.71 -6.85
CA TYR A 17 15.75 -18.05 -5.75
C TYR A 17 15.83 -16.85 -4.77
N THR A 18 15.16 -16.94 -3.63
CA THR A 18 15.34 -15.99 -2.53
C THR A 18 16.53 -16.44 -1.67
N LYS A 19 17.52 -15.57 -1.47
CA LYS A 19 18.66 -15.84 -0.58
C LYS A 19 18.16 -16.16 0.84
N THR A 20 18.71 -17.21 1.44
CA THR A 20 18.46 -17.57 2.85
C THR A 20 18.96 -16.46 3.79
N PRO A 21 18.18 -16.05 4.80
CA PRO A 21 18.64 -15.07 5.78
C PRO A 21 19.76 -15.68 6.65
N SER A 22 20.81 -14.89 6.89
CA SER A 22 21.97 -15.29 7.71
C SER A 22 21.57 -15.55 9.16
N ARG A 23 22.13 -16.60 9.76
CA ARG A 23 21.85 -17.12 11.10
C ARG A 23 22.53 -16.33 12.23
N GLU A 24 22.82 -15.05 12.04
CA GLU A 24 23.62 -14.25 12.99
C GLU A 24 22.79 -13.53 14.07
N SER A 25 21.47 -13.58 14.04
CA SER A 25 20.62 -12.85 15.01
C SER A 25 20.09 -13.70 16.18
N LEU A 26 20.68 -14.86 16.48
CA LEU A 26 20.24 -15.77 17.56
C LEU A 26 21.07 -15.70 18.86
N SER A 27 21.87 -14.66 19.07
CA SER A 27 22.64 -14.47 20.32
C SER A 27 22.36 -13.12 20.98
N LYS A 28 21.08 -12.73 21.13
CA LYS A 28 20.75 -11.62 22.03
C LYS A 28 19.33 -11.69 22.58
N LYS A 29 19.09 -12.64 23.49
CA LYS A 29 18.12 -12.45 24.57
C LYS A 29 18.26 -13.52 25.65
N MET A 30 18.57 -13.05 26.87
CA MET A 30 18.05 -13.47 28.19
C MET A 30 19.15 -13.46 29.23
N GLY A 31 19.00 -12.59 30.23
CA GLY A 31 19.90 -12.50 31.38
C GLY A 31 19.75 -11.22 32.19
N ASP A 32 18.52 -10.84 32.55
CA ASP A 32 18.31 -9.93 33.69
C ASP A 32 18.48 -10.74 34.99
N GLN A 33 19.57 -10.53 35.72
CA GLN A 33 19.64 -10.79 37.17
C GLN A 33 20.61 -9.81 37.87
N LYS A 34 19.99 -8.80 38.49
CA LYS A 34 20.29 -8.14 39.77
C LYS A 34 21.49 -8.69 40.58
N GLY A 35 22.47 -7.83 40.88
CA GLY A 35 23.44 -8.09 41.96
C GLY A 35 24.69 -7.19 42.05
N ARG A 36 24.55 -6.03 42.71
CA ARG A 36 25.46 -5.41 43.72
C ARG A 36 26.98 -5.20 43.42
N THR A 37 27.38 -3.91 43.58
CA THR A 37 28.62 -3.36 44.21
C THR A 37 29.97 -3.58 43.46
N THR A 38 30.85 -2.60 43.21
CA THR A 38 31.32 -1.41 43.96
C THR A 38 32.13 -0.47 43.04
N GLY A 39 31.99 0.86 43.24
CA GLY A 39 33.02 1.95 43.19
C GLY A 39 33.92 2.15 41.95
N GLN A 40 34.27 3.34 41.48
CA GLN A 40 34.08 4.73 41.89
C GLN A 40 34.24 5.67 40.66
N MET A 41 33.53 6.79 40.68
CA MET A 41 33.77 7.96 39.81
C MET A 41 34.66 9.00 40.52
N LYS A 42 35.34 9.81 39.69
CA LYS A 42 35.58 11.27 39.80
C LYS A 42 36.79 11.84 40.59
N LYS A 43 37.76 12.34 39.80
CA LYS A 43 38.32 13.71 39.70
C LYS A 43 37.90 14.76 40.77
N ARG A 44 38.88 15.47 41.39
CA ARG A 44 39.05 16.93 41.72
C ARG A 44 40.36 17.08 42.55
N ARG A 45 41.45 17.80 42.19
CA ARG A 45 41.79 19.24 42.08
C ARG A 45 41.58 20.07 43.38
N ASP A 46 42.68 20.44 44.06
CA ASP A 46 43.22 21.82 44.31
C ASP A 46 43.78 22.12 45.73
N GLY A 47 44.92 22.83 45.79
CA GLY A 47 45.19 24.02 46.65
C GLY A 47 45.71 23.96 48.11
N GLY A 48 46.90 24.55 48.35
CA GLY A 48 47.37 25.29 49.57
C GLY A 48 47.89 24.46 50.75
N ASP A 49 48.84 24.85 51.63
CA ASP A 49 49.71 26.02 51.87
C ASP A 49 50.78 25.53 52.90
N ASN A 50 52.08 25.79 52.71
CA ASN A 50 52.92 26.80 53.36
C ASN A 50 53.50 26.50 54.78
N GLU A 51 54.79 26.81 54.91
CA GLU A 51 55.62 27.08 56.11
C GLU A 51 55.92 26.01 57.18
N LEU A 52 57.22 25.74 57.39
CA LEU A 52 57.95 26.26 58.55
C LEU A 52 59.47 25.96 58.47
N SER A 53 60.22 27.05 58.35
CA SER A 53 61.65 27.17 58.63
C SER A 53 61.87 27.33 60.14
N LYS A 54 62.94 26.72 60.70
CA LYS A 54 63.59 27.24 61.91
C LYS A 54 65.06 26.81 62.02
N HIS A 55 65.92 27.82 62.02
CA HIS A 55 67.34 27.84 62.36
C HIS A 55 67.58 27.75 63.88
N ILE A 56 68.60 27.02 64.33
CA ILE A 56 69.50 27.30 65.50
C ILE A 56 70.84 26.57 65.20
N HIS A 57 71.92 27.22 64.73
CA HIS A 57 73.03 27.90 65.44
C HIS A 57 73.74 27.09 66.55
N GLY A 58 75.00 26.74 66.29
CA GLY A 58 75.94 26.12 67.24
C GLY A 58 77.37 26.25 66.70
N ASP A 59 78.02 27.33 67.12
CA ASP A 59 79.41 27.73 66.84
C ASP A 59 80.43 26.79 67.53
N SER A 60 81.52 26.46 66.84
CA SER A 60 82.84 26.30 67.46
C SER A 60 83.94 26.30 66.41
N LYS A 61 84.77 27.34 66.48
CA LYS A 61 86.05 27.55 65.80
C LYS A 61 86.96 26.31 65.83
N ASP A 62 87.64 26.07 64.72
CA ASP A 62 89.08 25.78 64.77
C ASP A 62 89.80 26.50 63.62
N VAL A 63 90.90 27.15 64.01
CA VAL A 63 91.75 28.02 63.20
C VAL A 63 93.00 27.20 62.91
N GLY A 64 93.24 26.89 61.65
CA GLY A 64 94.44 26.12 61.30
C GLY A 64 94.66 25.99 59.81
N ALA A 65 95.51 26.89 59.29
CA ALA A 65 96.46 26.65 58.20
C ALA A 65 95.95 25.97 56.90
N ASP A 66 95.69 26.77 55.87
CA ASP A 66 96.35 26.61 54.54
C ASP A 66 95.80 27.64 53.54
N ASP A 67 96.35 28.85 53.60
CA ASP A 67 96.03 29.97 52.70
C ASP A 67 96.74 29.88 51.33
N PHE A 68 96.91 28.67 50.78
CA PHE A 68 97.45 28.45 49.43
C PHE A 68 96.78 27.31 48.63
N SER A 69 95.66 26.73 49.12
CA SER A 69 94.95 25.63 48.43
C SER A 69 93.52 25.99 47.98
N LEU A 70 93.08 27.25 48.12
CA LEU A 70 91.72 27.70 47.81
C LEU A 70 91.47 28.00 46.31
N PHE A 71 92.52 28.01 45.48
CA PHE A 71 92.38 28.24 44.03
C PHE A 71 92.28 26.95 43.21
N SER A 72 92.69 25.79 43.74
CA SER A 72 92.71 24.54 42.98
C SER A 72 91.36 23.81 42.97
N SER A 73 90.62 23.77 44.09
CA SER A 73 89.28 23.15 44.11
C SER A 73 88.20 24.02 43.46
N ARG A 74 88.32 25.35 43.53
CA ARG A 74 87.33 26.27 42.93
C ARG A 74 87.36 26.28 41.40
N ALA A 75 88.52 26.11 40.79
CA ALA A 75 88.64 26.02 39.33
C ALA A 75 88.00 24.72 38.80
N VAL A 76 88.21 23.58 39.47
CA VAL A 76 87.63 22.28 39.10
C VAL A 76 86.11 22.23 39.37
N SER A 77 85.62 22.88 40.44
CA SER A 77 84.18 23.02 40.68
C SER A 77 83.50 23.91 39.63
N VAL A 78 84.11 25.04 39.25
CA VAL A 78 83.57 25.94 38.22
C VAL A 78 83.55 25.29 36.84
N GLU A 79 84.57 24.48 36.50
CA GLU A 79 84.60 23.74 35.24
C GLU A 79 83.50 22.66 35.20
N LYS A 80 83.30 21.91 36.29
CA LYS A 80 82.21 20.95 36.43
C LYS A 80 80.82 21.62 36.37
N ASP A 81 80.63 22.72 37.10
CA ASP A 81 79.38 23.48 37.08
C ASP A 81 79.08 24.04 35.67
N SER A 82 80.13 24.40 34.91
CA SER A 82 79.98 24.89 33.54
C SER A 82 79.56 23.78 32.56
N GLU A 83 80.09 22.57 32.72
CA GLU A 83 79.69 21.41 31.93
C GLU A 83 78.24 20.99 32.22
N GLU A 84 77.84 21.01 33.49
CA GLU A 84 76.45 20.78 33.91
C GLU A 84 75.49 21.82 33.31
N LEU A 85 75.88 23.10 33.27
CA LEU A 85 75.09 24.16 32.62
C LEU A 85 74.95 23.95 31.11
N VAL A 86 76.00 23.46 30.44
CA VAL A 86 75.95 23.12 29.01
C VAL A 86 75.00 21.94 28.76
N MET A 87 75.06 20.91 29.60
CA MET A 87 74.16 19.75 29.54
C MET A 87 72.69 20.16 29.75
N LEU A 88 72.42 20.98 30.77
CA LEU A 88 71.07 21.50 31.05
C LEU A 88 70.55 22.36 29.90
N ARG A 89 71.41 23.19 29.28
CA ARG A 89 71.06 23.96 28.08
C ARG A 89 70.68 23.04 26.92
N GLY A 90 71.47 22.00 26.66
CA GLY A 90 71.17 21.00 25.63
C GLY A 90 69.82 20.30 25.87
N GLN A 91 69.54 19.91 27.12
CA GLN A 91 68.25 19.34 27.49
C GLN A 91 67.08 20.33 27.30
N MET A 92 67.28 21.61 27.65
CA MET A 92 66.28 22.65 27.44
C MET A 92 65.96 22.82 25.94
N GLU A 93 66.99 22.82 25.09
CA GLU A 93 66.84 22.92 23.63
C GLU A 93 66.13 21.68 23.06
N GLU A 94 66.45 20.48 23.52
CA GLU A 94 65.78 19.25 23.11
C GLU A 94 64.30 19.23 23.54
N LEU A 95 64.01 19.64 24.78
CA LEU A 95 62.64 19.76 25.28
C LEU A 95 61.84 20.79 24.47
N ARG A 96 62.45 21.93 24.14
CA ARG A 96 61.85 22.96 23.29
C ARG A 96 61.52 22.41 21.90
N LYS A 97 62.44 21.64 21.29
CA LYS A 97 62.21 21.00 19.99
C LYS A 97 61.04 20.00 20.07
N LYS A 98 61.03 19.12 21.09
CA LYS A 98 59.94 18.16 21.30
C LYS A 98 58.59 18.83 21.54
N LEU A 99 58.57 19.99 22.21
CA LEU A 99 57.36 20.77 22.40
C LEU A 99 56.81 21.27 21.06
N LEU A 100 57.68 21.81 20.20
CA LEU A 100 57.29 22.29 18.87
C LEU A 100 56.76 21.15 17.99
N GLU A 101 57.43 20.00 17.98
CA GLU A 101 56.95 18.80 17.27
C GLU A 101 55.57 18.34 17.77
N LYS A 102 55.33 18.42 19.08
CA LYS A 102 54.01 18.10 19.67
C LYS A 102 52.94 19.14 19.30
N ASP A 103 53.28 20.42 19.27
CA ASP A 103 52.35 21.48 18.87
C ASP A 103 51.94 21.35 17.40
N ASP A 104 52.86 20.99 16.51
CA ASP A 104 52.57 20.71 15.10
C ASP A 104 51.71 19.45 14.92
N ALA A 105 52.00 18.40 15.70
CA ALA A 105 51.17 17.18 15.72
C ALA A 105 49.75 17.47 16.24
N LEU A 106 49.62 18.33 17.26
CA LEU A 106 48.35 18.76 17.80
C LEU A 106 47.55 19.55 16.75
N ARG A 107 48.19 20.50 16.07
CA ARG A 107 47.55 21.25 14.98
C ARG A 107 47.06 20.34 13.87
N SER A 108 47.86 19.35 13.47
CA SER A 108 47.47 18.34 12.47
C SER A 108 46.28 17.50 12.92
N ALA A 109 46.20 17.17 14.21
CA ALA A 109 45.07 16.44 14.78
C ALA A 109 43.79 17.30 14.81
N GLU A 110 43.89 18.59 15.11
CA GLU A 110 42.77 19.54 15.04
C GLU A 110 42.25 19.70 13.61
N ASP A 111 43.13 19.84 12.62
CA ASP A 111 42.74 19.91 11.21
C ASP A 111 42.03 18.65 10.75
N SER A 112 42.51 17.47 11.17
CA SER A 112 41.86 16.18 10.92
C SER A 112 40.48 16.09 11.59
N LEU A 113 40.33 16.59 12.83
CA LEU A 113 39.05 16.65 13.52
C LEU A 113 38.04 17.56 12.79
N ASN A 114 38.51 18.69 12.28
CA ASN A 114 37.69 19.62 11.50
C ASN A 114 37.24 18.97 10.18
N GLN A 115 38.12 18.27 9.48
CA GLN A 115 37.78 17.50 8.28
C GLN A 115 36.75 16.40 8.59
N MET A 116 36.95 15.64 9.66
CA MET A 116 36.01 14.60 10.10
C MET A 116 34.63 15.19 10.43
N SER A 117 34.58 16.36 11.08
CA SER A 117 33.34 17.06 11.39
C SER A 117 32.59 17.49 10.12
N SER A 118 33.32 18.01 9.13
CA SER A 118 32.77 18.35 7.81
C SER A 118 32.24 17.12 7.05
N LEU A 119 32.98 16.01 7.06
CA LEU A 119 32.53 14.73 6.48
C LEU A 119 31.29 14.19 7.20
N HIS A 120 31.22 14.32 8.52
CA HIS A 120 30.05 13.89 9.27
C HIS A 120 28.80 14.72 8.91
N ALA A 121 28.96 16.03 8.70
CA ALA A 121 27.87 16.88 8.22
C ALA A 121 27.40 16.46 6.82
N SER A 122 28.32 16.24 5.88
CA SER A 122 27.95 15.84 4.51
C SER A 122 27.29 14.45 4.46
N ILE A 123 27.71 13.51 5.32
CA ILE A 123 27.03 12.21 5.49
C ILE A 123 25.60 12.41 6.01
N GLY A 124 25.40 13.34 6.94
CA GLY A 124 24.07 13.73 7.45
C GLY A 124 23.15 14.22 6.33
N ASP A 125 23.65 15.13 5.49
CA ASP A 125 22.90 15.68 4.36
C ASP A 125 22.56 14.61 3.32
N LEU A 126 23.53 13.74 2.98
CA LEU A 126 23.29 12.61 2.06
C LEU A 126 22.23 11.66 2.60
N LYS A 127 22.24 11.39 3.91
CA LYS A 127 21.22 10.56 4.56
C LYS A 127 19.85 11.22 4.48
N GLN A 128 19.75 12.54 4.71
CA GLN A 128 18.49 13.27 4.56
C GLN A 128 17.99 13.21 3.10
N GLN A 129 18.87 13.46 2.13
CA GLN A 129 18.53 13.35 0.70
C GLN A 129 18.06 11.94 0.33
N MET A 130 18.70 10.90 0.85
CA MET A 130 18.29 9.51 0.66
C MET A 130 16.86 9.31 1.17
N THR A 131 16.56 9.74 2.40
CA THR A 131 15.21 9.60 2.96
C THR A 131 14.16 10.39 2.18
N ALA A 132 14.48 11.57 1.67
CA ALA A 132 13.58 12.38 0.84
C ALA A 132 13.31 11.73 -0.53
N LYS A 133 14.34 11.12 -1.13
CA LYS A 133 14.16 10.35 -2.38
C LYS A 133 13.34 9.09 -2.13
N ASP A 134 13.54 8.40 -1.01
CA ASP A 134 12.73 7.22 -0.66
C ASP A 134 11.25 7.57 -0.47
N THR A 135 10.94 8.69 0.19
CA THR A 135 9.54 9.14 0.32
C THR A 135 8.94 9.54 -1.04
N MET A 136 9.72 10.17 -1.91
CA MET A 136 9.30 10.48 -3.29
C MET A 136 9.01 9.19 -4.08
N ILE A 137 9.90 8.19 -4.01
CA ILE A 137 9.72 6.90 -4.69
C ILE A 137 8.44 6.22 -4.21
N ARG A 138 8.20 6.18 -2.89
CA ARG A 138 6.97 5.60 -2.33
C ARG A 138 5.72 6.33 -2.81
N THR A 139 5.77 7.66 -2.87
CA THR A 139 4.66 8.50 -3.35
C THR A 139 4.35 8.21 -4.82
N VAL A 140 5.36 8.23 -5.69
CA VAL A 140 5.22 7.93 -7.12
C VAL A 140 4.69 6.51 -7.33
N THR A 141 5.21 5.54 -6.58
CA THR A 141 4.77 4.13 -6.66
C THR A 141 3.29 4.00 -6.27
N SER A 142 2.87 4.70 -5.22
CA SER A 142 1.46 4.73 -4.79
C SER A 142 0.55 5.38 -5.85
N GLN A 143 0.98 6.50 -6.44
CA GLN A 143 0.25 7.17 -7.51
C GLN A 143 0.12 6.29 -8.76
N LEU A 144 1.19 5.60 -9.16
CA LEU A 144 1.18 4.67 -10.29
C LEU A 144 0.22 3.49 -10.05
N SER A 145 0.23 2.93 -8.83
CA SER A 145 -0.70 1.86 -8.44
C SER A 145 -2.17 2.33 -8.52
N ASN A 146 -2.47 3.52 -8.00
CA ASN A 146 -3.80 4.10 -8.09
C ASN A 146 -4.25 4.33 -9.55
N ALA A 147 -3.36 4.87 -10.39
CA ALA A 147 -3.64 5.05 -11.82
C ALA A 147 -3.90 3.72 -12.53
N ARG A 148 -3.13 2.67 -12.20
CA ARG A 148 -3.33 1.32 -12.72
C ARG A 148 -4.69 0.75 -12.33
N ASN A 149 -5.12 0.92 -11.09
CA ASN A 149 -6.43 0.46 -10.64
C ASN A 149 -7.56 1.18 -11.38
N LYS A 150 -7.48 2.52 -11.50
CA LYS A 150 -8.44 3.30 -12.27
C LYS A 150 -8.51 2.86 -13.73
N LEU A 151 -7.38 2.52 -14.34
CA LEU A 151 -7.35 2.01 -15.71
C LEU A 151 -8.05 0.65 -15.81
N ALA A 152 -7.83 -0.25 -14.85
CA ALA A 152 -8.52 -1.53 -14.80
C ALA A 152 -10.05 -1.35 -14.64
N ASP A 153 -10.49 -0.43 -13.79
CA ASP A 153 -11.92 -0.11 -13.63
C ASP A 153 -12.54 0.41 -14.93
N LYS A 154 -11.80 1.28 -15.66
CA LYS A 154 -12.23 1.78 -16.97
C LYS A 154 -12.29 0.68 -18.02
N GLN A 155 -11.32 -0.24 -18.01
CA GLN A 155 -11.30 -1.40 -18.90
C GLN A 155 -12.50 -2.31 -18.65
N ALA A 156 -12.80 -2.62 -17.39
CA ALA A 156 -13.97 -3.43 -17.03
C ALA A 156 -15.29 -2.77 -17.43
N ALA A 157 -15.39 -1.45 -17.29
CA ALA A 157 -16.56 -0.69 -17.74
C ALA A 157 -16.73 -0.73 -19.27
N LEU A 158 -15.63 -0.63 -20.03
CA LEU A 158 -15.66 -0.75 -21.49
C LEU A 158 -16.11 -2.14 -21.94
N GLU A 159 -15.53 -3.20 -21.37
CA GLU A 159 -15.91 -4.58 -21.70
C GLU A 159 -17.39 -4.86 -21.41
N LYS A 160 -17.92 -4.31 -20.31
CA LYS A 160 -19.34 -4.39 -19.99
C LYS A 160 -20.20 -3.72 -21.07
N ILE A 161 -19.86 -2.48 -21.46
CA ILE A 161 -20.61 -1.76 -22.50
C ILE A 161 -20.52 -2.49 -23.83
N GLU A 162 -19.35 -3.02 -24.20
CA GLU A 162 -19.18 -3.80 -25.43
C GLU A 162 -20.07 -5.06 -25.42
N TRP A 163 -20.15 -5.75 -24.28
CA TRP A 163 -21.04 -6.89 -24.11
C TRP A 163 -22.53 -6.48 -24.21
N GLU A 164 -22.93 -5.37 -23.61
CA GLU A 164 -24.28 -4.82 -23.73
C GLU A 164 -24.61 -4.42 -25.18
N VAL A 165 -23.67 -3.80 -25.90
CA VAL A 165 -23.84 -3.43 -27.33
C VAL A 165 -23.98 -4.68 -28.20
N THR A 166 -23.12 -5.68 -28.03
CA THR A 166 -23.17 -6.90 -28.85
C THR A 166 -24.41 -7.74 -28.57
N THR A 167 -24.91 -7.75 -27.34
CA THR A 167 -26.16 -8.46 -26.98
C THR A 167 -27.39 -7.72 -27.46
N THR A 168 -27.46 -6.40 -27.30
CA THR A 168 -28.56 -5.58 -27.82
C THR A 168 -28.61 -5.57 -29.34
N ASN A 169 -27.46 -5.51 -30.02
CA ASN A 169 -27.42 -5.59 -31.49
C ASN A 169 -28.00 -6.92 -32.01
N LYS A 170 -27.69 -8.04 -31.36
CA LYS A 170 -28.30 -9.35 -31.69
C LYS A 170 -29.81 -9.38 -31.46
N GLN A 171 -30.31 -8.71 -30.42
CA GLN A 171 -31.75 -8.58 -30.19
C GLN A 171 -32.42 -7.76 -31.29
N VAL A 172 -31.78 -6.67 -31.74
CA VAL A 172 -32.25 -5.85 -32.86
C VAL A 172 -32.27 -6.64 -34.16
N GLU A 173 -31.21 -7.40 -34.47
CA GLU A 173 -31.16 -8.28 -35.64
C GLU A 173 -32.32 -9.28 -35.65
N LYS A 174 -32.60 -9.91 -34.50
CA LYS A 174 -33.73 -10.83 -34.36
C LYS A 174 -35.08 -10.15 -34.58
N LEU A 175 -35.31 -8.99 -33.94
CA LEU A 175 -36.55 -8.24 -34.13
C LEU A 175 -36.74 -7.77 -35.58
N GLN A 176 -35.65 -7.48 -36.29
CA GLN A 176 -35.69 -7.11 -37.69
C GLN A 176 -36.06 -8.30 -38.58
N GLU A 177 -35.57 -9.50 -38.27
CA GLU A 177 -35.99 -10.74 -38.94
C GLU A 177 -37.48 -11.03 -38.71
N ASP A 178 -37.94 -10.96 -37.45
CA ASP A 178 -39.35 -11.16 -37.08
C ASP A 178 -40.28 -10.17 -37.82
N ARG A 179 -39.86 -8.90 -37.92
CA ARG A 179 -40.60 -7.87 -38.69
C ARG A 179 -40.70 -8.23 -40.17
N ASN A 180 -39.59 -8.64 -40.79
CA ASN A 180 -39.58 -9.00 -42.21
C ASN A 180 -40.48 -10.23 -42.48
N SER A 181 -40.49 -11.20 -41.55
CA SER A 181 -41.41 -12.35 -41.60
C SER A 181 -42.87 -11.90 -41.57
N LEU A 182 -43.22 -11.02 -40.63
CA LEU A 182 -44.59 -10.49 -40.51
C LEU A 182 -45.01 -9.67 -41.74
N GLU A 183 -44.10 -8.89 -42.32
CA GLU A 183 -44.37 -8.12 -43.54
C GLU A 183 -44.67 -9.05 -44.74
N PHE A 184 -43.96 -10.16 -44.84
CA PHE A 184 -44.22 -11.20 -45.85
C PHE A 184 -45.59 -11.87 -45.63
N GLU A 185 -45.90 -12.27 -44.39
CA GLU A 185 -47.20 -12.85 -44.02
C GLU A 185 -48.36 -11.89 -44.31
N MET A 186 -48.21 -10.60 -43.95
CA MET A 186 -49.22 -9.58 -44.22
C MET A 186 -49.42 -9.35 -45.72
N SER A 187 -48.33 -9.31 -46.49
CA SER A 187 -48.41 -9.20 -47.96
C SER A 187 -49.15 -10.39 -48.57
N SER A 188 -48.88 -11.60 -48.08
CA SER A 188 -49.60 -12.81 -48.49
C SER A 188 -51.10 -12.72 -48.15
N PHE A 189 -51.45 -12.21 -46.98
CA PHE A 189 -52.84 -12.04 -46.55
C PHE A 189 -53.59 -10.96 -47.36
N ILE A 190 -52.94 -9.84 -47.66
CA ILE A 190 -53.49 -8.79 -48.53
C ILE A 190 -53.79 -9.36 -49.92
N GLN A 191 -52.85 -10.12 -50.51
CA GLN A 191 -53.05 -10.73 -51.82
C GLN A 191 -54.21 -11.74 -51.82
N LEU A 192 -54.37 -12.52 -50.74
CA LEU A 192 -55.51 -13.41 -50.57
C LEU A 192 -56.83 -12.63 -50.55
N PHE A 193 -56.90 -11.52 -49.80
CA PHE A 193 -58.10 -10.68 -49.78
C PHE A 193 -58.40 -10.02 -51.11
N GLU A 194 -57.38 -9.54 -51.82
CA GLU A 194 -57.56 -8.94 -53.15
C GLU A 194 -58.16 -9.97 -54.12
N THR A 195 -57.62 -11.20 -54.12
CA THR A 195 -58.13 -12.32 -54.92
C THR A 195 -59.58 -12.66 -54.57
N LEU A 196 -59.92 -12.73 -53.28
CA LEU A 196 -61.29 -12.99 -52.81
C LEU A 196 -62.25 -11.87 -53.18
N SER A 197 -61.82 -10.61 -53.08
CA SER A 197 -62.65 -9.44 -53.42
C SER A 197 -62.97 -9.35 -54.92
N GLU A 198 -62.06 -9.80 -55.79
CA GLU A 198 -62.30 -9.88 -57.24
C GLU A 198 -63.32 -10.98 -57.60
N SER A 199 -63.39 -12.05 -56.81
CA SER A 199 -64.26 -13.21 -57.09
C SER A 199 -65.74 -12.96 -56.81
N ASP A 200 -66.09 -11.94 -56.01
CA ASP A 200 -67.47 -11.54 -55.70
C ASP A 200 -68.08 -10.57 -56.74
N SER A 201 -67.33 -10.18 -57.79
CA SER A 201 -67.84 -9.32 -58.87
C SER A 201 -68.59 -10.07 -59.99
N VAL A 202 -68.67 -11.40 -59.92
CA VAL A 202 -69.53 -12.18 -60.83
C VAL A 202 -70.96 -12.10 -60.29
N THR A 203 -71.79 -11.29 -60.96
CA THR A 203 -73.26 -11.32 -60.82
C THR A 203 -73.75 -12.76 -60.76
N CYS A 204 -74.23 -13.17 -59.59
CA CYS A 204 -75.02 -14.38 -59.43
C CYS A 204 -76.31 -13.99 -58.69
N PRO A 205 -77.47 -14.46 -59.18
CA PRO A 205 -78.76 -13.97 -58.75
C PRO A 205 -79.09 -14.53 -57.36
N GLU A 206 -79.65 -13.64 -56.55
CA GLU A 206 -80.83 -13.83 -55.72
C GLU A 206 -81.01 -15.18 -54.99
N ASP A 207 -81.23 -15.02 -53.68
CA ASP A 207 -81.83 -15.98 -52.76
C ASP A 207 -80.85 -16.89 -52.02
N TYR A 208 -80.56 -16.56 -50.75
CA TYR A 208 -80.78 -17.48 -49.63
C TYR A 208 -80.66 -16.73 -48.30
N ASP A 209 -81.79 -16.63 -47.62
CA ASP A 209 -81.95 -16.40 -46.19
C ASP A 209 -81.25 -17.54 -45.41
N ALA A 210 -80.16 -17.21 -44.74
CA ALA A 210 -79.56 -18.05 -43.72
C ALA A 210 -78.87 -17.17 -42.67
N SER A 211 -79.63 -16.83 -41.63
CA SER A 211 -79.19 -16.69 -40.23
C SER A 211 -77.72 -17.10 -39.99
N ILE A 212 -76.77 -16.17 -40.12
CA ILE A 212 -75.41 -16.37 -39.65
C ILE A 212 -75.39 -16.12 -38.13
N HIS A 213 -75.55 -17.23 -37.43
CA HIS A 213 -75.09 -17.53 -36.08
C HIS A 213 -74.11 -16.51 -35.47
N GLN A 214 -74.65 -15.65 -34.61
CA GLN A 214 -74.41 -15.66 -33.15
C GLN A 214 -73.13 -16.38 -32.66
N PHE A 215 -71.95 -15.99 -33.14
CA PHE A 215 -70.66 -16.41 -32.58
C PHE A 215 -69.78 -15.17 -32.43
N ASN A 216 -70.05 -14.40 -31.36
CA ASN A 216 -69.08 -13.50 -30.70
C ASN A 216 -69.78 -12.74 -29.57
N ARG A 217 -70.31 -13.47 -28.58
CA ARG A 217 -70.52 -12.86 -27.26
C ARG A 217 -69.37 -13.31 -26.36
N VAL A 218 -68.22 -12.67 -26.56
CA VAL A 218 -67.22 -12.55 -25.50
C VAL A 218 -67.95 -11.98 -24.27
N PRO A 219 -67.74 -12.49 -23.05
CA PRO A 219 -68.33 -11.91 -21.86
C PRO A 219 -68.00 -10.41 -21.86
N TYR A 220 -69.05 -9.60 -21.85
CA TYR A 220 -68.96 -8.15 -21.83
C TYR A 220 -68.33 -7.74 -20.48
N ILE A 221 -67.06 -7.31 -20.51
CA ILE A 221 -66.21 -7.02 -19.34
C ILE A 221 -66.57 -5.66 -18.67
N ASP A 222 -67.62 -5.00 -19.14
CA ASP A 222 -67.95 -3.61 -18.78
C ASP A 222 -68.63 -3.47 -17.40
N ASP A 223 -68.72 -4.54 -16.61
CA ASP A 223 -69.37 -4.53 -15.28
C ASP A 223 -68.41 -4.82 -14.12
N ILE A 224 -67.09 -4.67 -14.32
CA ILE A 224 -66.12 -4.67 -13.22
C ILE A 224 -66.03 -3.24 -12.69
N SER A 225 -66.49 -3.03 -11.46
CA SER A 225 -66.42 -1.72 -10.82
C SER A 225 -64.96 -1.26 -10.66
N GLU A 226 -64.73 0.06 -10.67
CA GLU A 226 -63.38 0.63 -10.45
C GLU A 226 -62.73 0.12 -9.14
N SER A 227 -63.55 -0.11 -8.11
CA SER A 227 -63.12 -0.71 -6.84
C SER A 227 -62.67 -2.17 -6.96
N GLU A 228 -63.36 -2.99 -7.75
CA GLU A 228 -62.97 -4.39 -7.97
C GLU A 228 -61.71 -4.49 -8.82
N MET A 229 -61.56 -3.61 -9.82
CA MET A 229 -60.34 -3.49 -10.61
C MET A 229 -59.15 -3.09 -9.73
N GLN A 230 -59.34 -2.16 -8.79
CA GLN A 230 -58.31 -1.78 -7.82
C GLN A 230 -57.94 -2.94 -6.88
N GLU A 231 -58.91 -3.73 -6.42
CA GLU A 231 -58.69 -4.88 -5.55
C GLU A 231 -57.91 -6.01 -6.28
N ILE A 232 -58.23 -6.28 -7.54
CA ILE A 232 -57.50 -7.23 -8.39
C ILE A 232 -56.05 -6.78 -8.60
N GLU A 233 -55.82 -5.49 -8.85
CA GLU A 233 -54.47 -4.95 -9.05
C GLU A 233 -53.64 -4.92 -7.75
N GLU A 234 -54.28 -4.70 -6.59
CA GLU A 234 -53.63 -4.84 -5.29
C GLU A 234 -53.23 -6.30 -4.99
N ALA A 235 -54.14 -7.25 -5.23
CA ALA A 235 -53.84 -8.68 -5.07
C ALA A 235 -52.71 -9.13 -6.01
N ARG A 236 -52.66 -8.58 -7.24
CA ARG A 236 -51.58 -8.84 -8.20
C ARG A 236 -50.25 -8.32 -7.68
N ARG A 237 -50.20 -7.10 -7.14
CA ARG A 237 -48.98 -6.52 -6.55
C ARG A 237 -48.50 -7.34 -5.35
N SER A 238 -49.42 -7.73 -4.45
CA SER A 238 -49.10 -8.58 -3.30
C SER A 238 -48.51 -9.94 -3.71
N TYR A 239 -49.05 -10.57 -4.75
CA TYR A 239 -48.48 -11.82 -5.30
C TYR A 239 -47.06 -11.62 -5.84
N VAL A 240 -46.81 -10.54 -6.58
CA VAL A 240 -45.48 -10.23 -7.12
C VAL A 240 -44.47 -9.99 -5.99
N GLU A 241 -44.86 -9.25 -4.95
CA GLU A 241 -44.01 -9.04 -3.76
C GLU A 241 -43.72 -10.35 -3.04
N ALA A 242 -44.72 -11.20 -2.84
CA ALA A 242 -44.55 -12.51 -2.22
C ALA A 242 -43.61 -13.43 -3.05
N LEU A 243 -43.66 -13.35 -4.38
CA LEU A 243 -42.71 -14.06 -5.25
C LEU A 243 -41.27 -13.56 -5.09
N VAL A 244 -41.08 -12.25 -4.91
CA VAL A 244 -39.75 -11.68 -4.65
C VAL A 244 -39.22 -12.18 -3.30
N VAL A 245 -40.05 -12.15 -2.25
CA VAL A 245 -39.67 -12.63 -0.92
C VAL A 245 -39.38 -14.13 -0.92
N ALA A 246 -40.21 -14.94 -1.59
CA ALA A 246 -39.98 -16.38 -1.73
C ALA A 246 -38.68 -16.70 -2.47
N LYS A 247 -38.34 -15.89 -3.48
CA LYS A 247 -37.08 -16.04 -4.23
C LYS A 247 -35.85 -15.59 -3.42
N GLU A 248 -36.01 -14.66 -2.49
CA GLU A 248 -34.90 -14.16 -1.65
C GLU A 248 -34.60 -15.09 -0.47
N LYS A 249 -35.65 -15.62 0.19
CA LYS A 249 -35.50 -16.42 1.41
C LYS A 249 -35.45 -17.92 1.17
N GLU A 250 -36.00 -18.40 0.05
CA GLU A 250 -36.07 -19.83 -0.32
C GLU A 250 -36.58 -20.76 0.80
N ASP A 251 -37.43 -20.24 1.70
CA ASP A 251 -38.03 -20.96 2.82
C ASP A 251 -39.49 -21.35 2.53
N GLU A 252 -39.95 -22.41 3.22
CA GLU A 252 -41.28 -23.00 3.02
C GLU A 252 -42.40 -22.01 3.37
N GLU A 253 -42.17 -21.14 4.37
CA GLU A 253 -43.12 -20.11 4.80
C GLU A 253 -43.30 -19.01 3.74
N SER A 254 -42.23 -18.54 3.09
CA SER A 254 -42.36 -17.57 2.00
C SER A 254 -42.95 -18.17 0.74
N LEU A 255 -42.66 -19.45 0.45
CA LEU A 255 -43.31 -20.16 -0.66
C LEU A 255 -44.81 -20.33 -0.41
N ALA A 256 -45.22 -20.69 0.82
CA ALA A 256 -46.62 -20.76 1.22
C ALA A 256 -47.32 -19.39 1.06
N GLY A 257 -46.67 -18.30 1.49
CA GLY A 257 -47.19 -16.94 1.29
C GLY A 257 -47.40 -16.57 -0.18
N ALA A 258 -46.50 -16.97 -1.08
CA ALA A 258 -46.66 -16.77 -2.51
C ALA A 258 -47.82 -17.58 -3.11
N ILE A 259 -48.04 -18.81 -2.64
CA ILE A 259 -49.17 -19.65 -3.04
C ILE A 259 -50.49 -19.04 -2.57
N GLU A 260 -50.57 -18.58 -1.32
CA GLU A 260 -51.76 -17.92 -0.76
C GLU A 260 -52.10 -16.63 -1.51
N ALA A 261 -51.10 -15.79 -1.79
CA ALA A 261 -51.30 -14.57 -2.57
C ALA A 261 -51.79 -14.88 -4.00
N ARG A 262 -51.30 -15.96 -4.62
CA ARG A 262 -51.78 -16.44 -5.92
C ARG A 262 -53.23 -16.91 -5.86
N LEU A 263 -53.60 -17.67 -4.83
CA LEU A 263 -54.98 -18.15 -4.64
C LEU A 263 -55.94 -16.97 -4.44
N ARG A 264 -55.53 -15.94 -3.69
CA ARG A 264 -56.30 -14.70 -3.52
C ARG A 264 -56.50 -13.95 -4.84
N LEU A 265 -55.47 -13.87 -5.68
CA LEU A 265 -55.60 -13.24 -7.00
C LEU A 265 -56.57 -14.02 -7.90
N LEU A 266 -56.44 -15.34 -7.94
CA LEU A 266 -57.33 -16.19 -8.75
C LEU A 266 -58.78 -16.12 -8.26
N SER A 267 -59.01 -16.04 -6.95
CA SER A 267 -60.37 -15.92 -6.42
C SER A 267 -61.05 -14.61 -6.83
N LEU A 268 -60.30 -13.51 -6.97
CA LEU A 268 -60.86 -12.24 -7.44
C LEU A 268 -61.13 -12.27 -8.96
N VAL A 269 -60.20 -12.80 -9.75
CA VAL A 269 -60.31 -12.85 -11.22
C VAL A 269 -61.41 -13.82 -11.69
N PHE A 270 -61.64 -14.92 -10.99
CA PHE A 270 -62.65 -15.92 -11.35
C PHE A 270 -64.00 -15.75 -10.62
N ARG A 271 -64.12 -14.77 -9.72
CA ARG A 271 -65.41 -14.39 -9.11
C ARG A 271 -66.20 -13.41 -9.97
N THR A 272 -65.53 -12.72 -10.91
CA THR A 272 -66.11 -11.70 -11.80
C THR A 272 -66.57 -12.28 -13.16
N SER A 273 -66.93 -13.57 -13.24
CA SER A 273 -67.53 -14.19 -14.45
C SER A 273 -68.95 -14.67 -14.22
#